data_AF-A0A849FWX4-F1
#
_entry.id   AF-A0A849FWX4-F1
#
_cell.length_a   1.000
_cell.length_b   1.000
_cell.length_c   1.000
_cell.angle_alpha   90.00
_cell.angle_beta   90.00
_cell.angle_gamma   90.00
#
_symmetry.space_group_name_H-M   'P 1'
#
loop_
_entity.id
_entity.type
_entity.pdbx_description
1 polymer ?
#
loop_
_entity_poly.entity_id
_entity_poly.type
_entity_poly.pdbx_seq_one_letter_code
_entity_poly.pdbx_strand_id
1 'polypeptide(L)'
;GDLRDFEFTNDQGFVAAEGGLYRFDDSLTFMEYISLDPPIDFEDIHFADSQMGWICGEQGTVMTTSNGGDVWTSITTEGLPFDLSSIYALSNELAFTTGEFGKVNGVCSAVGITEETEILQEWLLSMDPDGHIVLDIELDISSRIQVSIVDITGAIIYTELHSMDQGRNSLQIKAPVGTGLYLVSLENTVSTSTKKIVIG
;
A
#
# COMPACT_ATOMS: atom_id res chain seq x y z
N GLY A 1 -24.72 -2.70 -21.19
CA GLY A 1 -25.74 -1.68 -20.95
C GLY A 1 -25.15 -0.33 -21.22
N ASP A 2 -25.41 0.63 -20.35
CA ASP A 2 -24.79 1.95 -20.39
C ASP A 2 -23.28 1.89 -20.09
N LEU A 3 -22.49 2.70 -20.80
CA LEU A 3 -21.05 2.87 -20.54
C LEU A 3 -20.89 3.90 -19.42
N ARG A 4 -20.04 3.61 -18.43
CA ARG A 4 -19.85 4.45 -17.24
C ARG A 4 -18.54 5.22 -17.30
N ASP A 5 -17.45 4.52 -17.61
CA ASP A 5 -16.15 5.15 -17.81
C ASP A 5 -15.26 4.38 -18.79
N PHE A 6 -14.23 5.04 -19.32
CA PHE A 6 -13.25 4.42 -20.19
C PHE A 6 -11.84 4.95 -19.94
N GLU A 7 -10.86 4.08 -20.12
CA GLU A 7 -9.47 4.43 -19.95
C GLU A 7 -8.59 3.74 -20.98
N PHE A 8 -7.45 4.36 -21.28
CA PHE A 8 -6.44 3.82 -22.18
C PHE A 8 -5.13 3.62 -21.45
N THR A 9 -4.58 2.41 -21.57
CA THR A 9 -3.15 2.16 -21.41
C THR A 9 -2.52 2.09 -22.80
N ASN A 10 -1.17 2.04 -22.89
CA ASN A 10 -0.39 2.16 -24.13
C ASN A 10 -1.12 1.69 -25.41
N ASP A 11 -1.44 0.39 -25.50
CA ASP A 11 -2.00 -0.24 -26.70
C ASP A 11 -3.38 -0.89 -26.41
N GLN A 12 -4.02 -0.56 -25.29
CA GLN A 12 -5.26 -1.19 -24.81
C GLN A 12 -6.22 -0.14 -24.26
N GLY A 13 -7.50 -0.29 -24.57
CA GLY A 13 -8.58 0.46 -23.97
C GLY A 13 -9.46 -0.42 -23.09
N PHE A 14 -9.99 0.17 -22.03
CA PHE A 14 -10.87 -0.48 -21.07
C PHE A 14 -12.15 0.35 -20.92
N VAL A 15 -13.28 -0.33 -20.71
CA VAL A 15 -14.57 0.32 -20.48
C VAL A 15 -15.29 -0.34 -19.30
N ALA A 16 -15.54 0.45 -18.26
CA ALA A 16 -16.45 0.12 -17.18
C ALA A 16 -17.89 0.40 -17.63
N ALA A 17 -18.79 -0.56 -17.43
CA ALA A 17 -20.15 -0.48 -17.92
C ALA A 17 -21.13 -1.32 -17.09
N GLU A 18 -22.41 -1.09 -17.34
CA GLU A 18 -23.47 -2.01 -16.92
C GLU A 18 -23.26 -3.37 -17.60
N GLY A 19 -23.17 -4.42 -16.78
CA GLY A 19 -22.93 -5.79 -17.19
C GLY A 19 -21.46 -6.21 -17.26
N GLY A 20 -20.51 -5.34 -16.91
CA GLY A 20 -19.12 -5.74 -16.68
C GLY A 20 -18.05 -4.82 -17.25
N LEU A 21 -16.85 -5.37 -17.40
CA LEU A 21 -15.65 -4.69 -17.89
C LEU A 21 -15.31 -5.21 -19.29
N TYR A 22 -15.15 -4.27 -20.22
CA TYR A 22 -14.80 -4.54 -21.62
C TYR A 22 -13.39 -4.06 -21.94
N ARG A 23 -12.68 -4.80 -22.81
CA ARG A 23 -11.35 -4.46 -23.28
C ARG A 23 -11.32 -4.40 -24.81
N PHE A 24 -10.56 -3.47 -25.36
CA PHE A 24 -10.34 -3.33 -26.79
C PHE A 24 -8.88 -3.00 -27.09
N ASP A 25 -8.41 -3.45 -28.25
CA ASP A 25 -7.08 -3.14 -28.75
C ASP A 25 -7.13 -1.99 -29.78
N ASP A 26 -5.96 -1.58 -30.27
CA ASP A 26 -5.80 -0.57 -31.33
C ASP A 26 -6.53 -0.90 -32.64
N SER A 27 -6.99 -2.13 -32.82
CA SER A 27 -7.79 -2.55 -33.97
C SER A 27 -9.29 -2.31 -33.78
N LEU A 28 -9.71 -1.76 -32.62
CA LEU A 28 -11.11 -1.57 -32.21
C LEU A 28 -11.91 -2.88 -32.25
N THR A 29 -11.23 -4.02 -32.15
CA THR A 29 -11.88 -5.33 -32.08
C THR A 29 -12.31 -5.57 -30.64
N PHE A 30 -13.60 -5.81 -30.45
CA PHE A 30 -14.17 -6.05 -29.13
C PHE A 30 -13.77 -7.44 -28.62
N MET A 31 -13.10 -7.48 -27.48
CA MET A 31 -12.82 -8.73 -26.76
C MET A 31 -13.62 -8.67 -25.45
N GLU A 32 -14.68 -9.47 -25.36
CA GLU A 32 -15.42 -9.64 -24.11
C GLU A 32 -14.46 -10.22 -23.06
N TYR A 33 -14.24 -9.50 -21.96
CA TYR A 33 -13.17 -9.85 -21.02
C TYR A 33 -13.69 -10.34 -19.67
N ILE A 34 -14.53 -9.55 -18.98
CA ILE A 34 -15.02 -9.93 -17.65
C ILE A 34 -16.51 -9.66 -17.52
N SER A 35 -17.30 -10.72 -17.65
CA SER A 35 -18.64 -10.83 -17.10
C SER A 35 -18.57 -11.70 -15.84
N LEU A 36 -18.77 -11.11 -14.67
CA LEU A 36 -18.93 -11.90 -13.44
C LEU A 36 -20.27 -12.66 -13.49
N ASP A 37 -20.39 -13.76 -12.74
CA ASP A 37 -21.66 -14.48 -12.56
C ASP A 37 -22.00 -14.51 -11.05
N PRO A 38 -22.97 -13.71 -10.59
CA PRO A 38 -23.83 -12.82 -11.38
C PRO A 38 -23.09 -11.59 -11.96
N PRO A 39 -23.61 -10.97 -13.04
CA PRO A 39 -23.06 -9.73 -13.57
C PRO A 39 -23.03 -8.63 -12.51
N ILE A 40 -21.95 -7.86 -12.49
CA ILE A 40 -21.77 -6.68 -11.63
C ILE A 40 -21.59 -5.48 -12.55
N ASP A 41 -22.25 -4.38 -12.21
CA ASP A 41 -22.06 -3.11 -12.89
C ASP A 41 -20.83 -2.40 -12.33
N PHE A 42 -19.94 -1.99 -13.23
CA PHE A 42 -18.78 -1.17 -12.88
C PHE A 42 -19.05 0.28 -13.23
N GLU A 43 -18.66 1.17 -12.33
CA GLU A 43 -18.95 2.61 -12.42
C GLU A 43 -17.73 3.43 -12.83
N ASP A 44 -16.52 3.02 -12.43
CA ASP A 44 -15.31 3.79 -12.72
C ASP A 44 -14.07 2.89 -12.78
N ILE A 45 -13.10 3.27 -13.62
CA ILE A 45 -11.83 2.56 -13.81
C ILE A 45 -10.68 3.57 -13.84
N HIS A 46 -9.56 3.22 -13.19
CA HIS A 46 -8.37 4.06 -13.18
C HIS A 46 -7.08 3.23 -13.20
N PHE A 47 -6.16 3.58 -14.10
CA PHE A 47 -4.81 3.02 -14.22
C PHE A 47 -3.78 4.02 -13.68
N ALA A 48 -3.03 3.61 -12.66
CA ALA A 48 -1.92 4.41 -12.12
C ALA A 48 -0.72 4.42 -13.08
N ASP A 49 -0.54 3.34 -13.84
CA ASP A 49 0.40 3.20 -14.95
C ASP A 49 -0.11 2.14 -15.95
N SER A 50 0.67 1.80 -16.98
CA SER A 50 0.23 0.85 -18.01
C SER A 50 -0.01 -0.58 -17.51
N GLN A 51 0.45 -0.93 -16.31
CA GLN A 51 0.33 -2.26 -15.71
C GLN A 51 -0.64 -2.29 -14.53
N MET A 52 -0.75 -1.19 -13.77
CA MET A 52 -1.48 -1.11 -12.52
C MET A 52 -2.83 -0.43 -12.71
N GLY A 53 -3.92 -1.19 -12.58
CA GLY A 53 -5.28 -0.71 -12.80
C GLY A 53 -6.23 -1.10 -11.67
N TRP A 54 -7.26 -0.29 -11.49
CA TRP A 54 -8.29 -0.48 -10.48
C TRP A 54 -9.66 -0.17 -11.06
N ILE A 55 -10.68 -0.90 -10.63
CA ILE A 55 -12.06 -0.71 -11.05
C ILE A 55 -12.98 -0.86 -9.85
N CYS A 56 -14.02 -0.03 -9.78
CA CYS A 56 -15.03 -0.10 -8.72
C CYS A 56 -16.45 -0.15 -9.29
N GLY A 57 -17.39 -0.65 -8.49
CA GLY A 57 -18.78 -0.75 -8.90
C GLY A 57 -19.73 -1.08 -7.77
N GLU A 58 -20.81 -1.76 -8.12
CA GLU A 58 -21.89 -2.10 -7.20
C GLU A 58 -21.42 -2.96 -6.01
N GLN A 59 -22.19 -2.88 -4.91
CA GLN A 59 -22.00 -3.71 -3.71
C GLN A 59 -20.58 -3.57 -3.11
N GLY A 60 -19.95 -2.40 -3.27
CA GLY A 60 -18.61 -2.16 -2.76
C GLY A 60 -17.52 -2.95 -3.50
N THR A 61 -17.83 -3.45 -4.71
CA THR A 61 -16.90 -4.26 -5.50
C THR A 61 -15.73 -3.39 -5.92
N VAL A 62 -14.52 -3.87 -5.60
CA VAL A 62 -13.27 -3.31 -6.09
C VAL A 62 -12.42 -4.45 -6.65
N MET A 63 -11.87 -4.25 -7.84
CA MET A 63 -10.89 -5.18 -8.42
C MET A 63 -9.64 -4.41 -8.83
N THR A 64 -8.50 -5.10 -8.82
CA THR A 64 -7.23 -4.54 -9.25
C THR A 64 -6.49 -5.49 -10.19
N THR A 65 -5.63 -4.92 -11.03
CA THR A 65 -4.72 -5.61 -11.92
C THR A 65 -3.31 -5.05 -11.76
N SER A 66 -2.30 -5.93 -11.87
CA SER A 66 -0.87 -5.57 -11.88
C SER A 66 -0.16 -5.99 -13.18
N ASN A 67 -0.94 -6.46 -14.17
CA ASN A 67 -0.47 -6.96 -15.45
C ASN A 67 -1.23 -6.36 -16.63
N GLY A 68 -1.60 -5.08 -16.53
CA GLY A 68 -2.19 -4.33 -17.64
C GLY A 68 -3.59 -4.79 -17.99
N GLY A 69 -4.36 -5.27 -17.01
CA GLY A 69 -5.73 -5.72 -17.20
C GLY A 69 -5.88 -7.13 -17.76
N ASP A 70 -4.79 -7.91 -17.84
CA ASP A 70 -4.85 -9.34 -18.19
C ASP A 70 -5.43 -10.20 -17.06
N VAL A 71 -5.24 -9.83 -15.80
CA VAL A 71 -5.89 -10.52 -14.68
C VAL A 71 -6.40 -9.48 -13.71
N TRP A 72 -7.66 -9.61 -13.33
CA TRP A 72 -8.29 -8.77 -12.32
C TRP A 72 -8.59 -9.60 -11.08
N THR A 73 -8.14 -9.12 -9.93
CA THR A 73 -8.32 -9.77 -8.64
C THR A 73 -9.28 -8.93 -7.81
N SER A 74 -10.35 -9.53 -7.29
CA SER A 74 -11.24 -8.86 -6.35
C SER A 74 -10.53 -8.58 -5.04
N ILE A 75 -10.64 -7.34 -4.56
CA ILE A 75 -10.18 -6.95 -3.23
C ILE A 75 -11.37 -7.12 -2.29
N THR A 76 -11.19 -7.96 -1.26
CA THR A 76 -12.15 -8.07 -0.18
C THR A 76 -12.09 -6.77 0.63
N THR A 77 -12.91 -5.79 0.26
CA THR A 77 -13.28 -4.73 1.19
C THR A 77 -14.07 -5.38 2.33
N GLU A 78 -14.00 -4.89 3.56
CA GLU A 78 -14.77 -5.45 4.70
C GLU A 78 -16.29 -5.20 4.55
N GLY A 79 -16.87 -5.66 3.44
CA GLY A 79 -18.27 -5.55 3.09
C GLY A 79 -18.75 -4.12 3.07
N LEU A 80 -18.20 -3.26 2.19
CA LEU A 80 -18.80 -1.95 1.92
C LEU A 80 -20.21 -2.20 1.34
N PRO A 81 -21.30 -1.91 2.08
CA PRO A 81 -22.65 -2.31 1.68
C PRO A 81 -23.28 -1.34 0.66
N PHE A 82 -22.48 -0.53 -0.03
CA PHE A 82 -22.92 0.56 -0.89
C PHE A 82 -22.08 0.62 -2.17
N ASP A 83 -22.70 1.15 -3.22
CA ASP A 83 -22.10 1.27 -4.54
C ASP A 83 -21.03 2.35 -4.55
N LEU A 84 -19.95 2.06 -5.26
CA LEU A 84 -18.84 2.99 -5.46
C LEU A 84 -19.03 3.69 -6.80
N SER A 85 -18.92 5.02 -6.77
CA SER A 85 -19.17 5.90 -7.92
C SER A 85 -17.91 6.39 -8.60
N SER A 86 -16.76 6.35 -7.93
CA SER A 86 -15.49 6.73 -8.53
C SER A 86 -14.30 6.03 -7.87
N ILE A 87 -13.19 5.90 -8.60
CA ILE A 87 -11.92 5.38 -8.11
C ILE A 87 -10.73 6.19 -8.65
N TYR A 88 -9.70 6.34 -7.82
CA TYR A 88 -8.45 6.95 -8.21
C TYR A 88 -7.28 6.13 -7.67
N ALA A 89 -6.51 5.53 -8.57
CA ALA A 89 -5.37 4.69 -8.23
C ALA A 89 -4.09 5.53 -8.06
N LEU A 90 -3.38 5.31 -6.95
CA LEU A 90 -2.03 5.86 -6.72
C LEU A 90 -0.93 4.83 -7.01
N SER A 91 -1.21 3.55 -6.77
CA SER A 91 -0.30 2.43 -7.00
C SER A 91 -1.09 1.11 -7.09
N ASN A 92 -0.39 -0.01 -7.23
CA ASN A 92 -0.94 -1.37 -7.06
C ASN A 92 -1.52 -1.62 -5.65
N GLU A 93 -1.11 -0.86 -4.64
CA GLU A 93 -1.45 -1.12 -3.23
C GLU A 93 -2.45 -0.11 -2.67
N LEU A 94 -2.62 1.04 -3.31
CA LEU A 94 -3.42 2.14 -2.78
C LEU A 94 -4.27 2.79 -3.87
N ALA A 95 -5.59 2.79 -3.64
CA ALA A 95 -6.55 3.59 -4.38
C ALA A 95 -7.56 4.26 -3.42
N PHE A 96 -8.15 5.36 -3.88
CA PHE A 96 -9.25 6.03 -3.19
C PHE A 96 -10.54 5.82 -3.96
N THR A 97 -11.59 5.40 -3.27
CA THR A 97 -12.93 5.30 -3.87
C THR A 97 -13.88 6.34 -3.28
N THR A 98 -14.93 6.69 -4.02
CA THR A 98 -16.08 7.41 -3.49
C THR A 98 -17.35 6.62 -3.79
N GLY A 99 -18.44 6.85 -3.06
CA GLY A 99 -19.69 6.09 -3.21
C GLY A 99 -20.88 6.74 -2.52
N GLU A 100 -22.06 6.18 -2.71
CA GLU A 100 -23.30 6.84 -2.31
C GLU A 100 -23.66 6.67 -0.81
N PHE A 101 -23.65 7.81 -0.08
CA PHE A 101 -24.56 8.13 1.02
C PHE A 101 -24.89 9.63 0.94
N GLY A 102 -26.05 9.96 0.38
CA GLY A 102 -26.48 11.32 0.01
C GLY A 102 -26.35 12.40 1.10
N LYS A 103 -25.20 13.10 1.11
CA LYS A 103 -24.93 14.51 1.45
C LYS A 103 -23.43 14.63 1.67
N VAL A 104 -22.72 15.36 0.79
CA VAL A 104 -21.30 15.76 0.86
C VAL A 104 -20.54 15.11 2.02
N ASN A 105 -20.27 13.82 1.87
CA ASN A 105 -19.40 13.01 2.71
C ASN A 105 -18.86 11.98 1.75
N GLY A 106 -17.92 12.40 0.90
CA GLY A 106 -17.13 11.46 0.12
C GLY A 106 -16.42 10.57 1.11
N VAL A 107 -16.93 9.36 1.31
CA VAL A 107 -16.19 8.31 2.01
C VAL A 107 -15.05 7.97 1.06
N CYS A 108 -13.91 8.63 1.26
CA CYS A 108 -12.64 8.21 0.70
C CYS A 108 -12.19 6.99 1.48
N SER A 109 -12.69 5.81 1.12
CA SER A 109 -12.05 4.58 1.59
C SER A 109 -10.76 4.47 0.82
N ALA A 110 -9.63 4.60 1.51
CA ALA A 110 -8.38 4.06 1.00
C ALA A 110 -8.60 2.55 0.92
N VAL A 111 -8.90 2.05 -0.28
CA VAL A 111 -8.93 0.62 -0.52
C VAL A 111 -7.48 0.25 -0.73
N GLY A 112 -6.82 -0.04 0.38
CA GLY A 112 -5.55 -0.73 0.33
C GLY A 112 -5.83 -2.20 0.06
N ILE A 113 -5.03 -2.82 -0.81
CA ILE A 113 -4.77 -4.24 -0.57
C ILE A 113 -4.10 -4.22 0.79
N THR A 114 -4.73 -4.76 1.84
CA THR A 114 -4.04 -4.89 3.12
C THR A 114 -2.95 -5.93 2.91
N GLU A 115 -1.80 -5.48 2.41
CA GLU A 115 -0.56 -6.19 2.62
C GLU A 115 -0.42 -6.38 4.13
N GLU A 116 0.08 -7.55 4.52
CA GLU A 116 0.49 -7.80 5.90
C GLU A 116 1.36 -6.62 6.33
N THR A 117 0.76 -5.75 7.14
CA THR A 117 1.39 -4.48 7.47
C THR A 117 2.54 -4.79 8.40
N GLU A 118 3.75 -4.42 8.01
CA GLU A 118 4.93 -4.67 8.83
C GLU A 118 4.83 -3.86 10.13
N ILE A 119 4.53 -4.55 11.23
CA ILE A 119 4.52 -3.94 12.57
C ILE A 119 5.83 -4.29 13.26
N LEU A 120 6.62 -3.28 13.60
CA LEU A 120 7.91 -3.42 14.29
C LEU A 120 7.78 -3.88 15.76
N GLN A 121 7.11 -4.99 16.04
CA GLN A 121 6.83 -5.43 17.43
C GLN A 121 8.04 -6.10 18.09
N GLU A 122 8.80 -6.92 17.37
CA GLU A 122 9.88 -7.73 17.93
C GLU A 122 11.22 -7.53 17.20
N TRP A 123 12.05 -6.62 17.72
CA TRP A 123 13.45 -6.44 17.29
C TRP A 123 14.39 -6.47 18.51
N LEU A 124 15.64 -6.90 18.35
CA LEU A 124 16.60 -6.90 19.45
C LEU A 124 17.50 -5.67 19.38
N LEU A 125 17.74 -5.10 20.55
CA LEU A 125 18.63 -3.95 20.73
C LEU A 125 19.78 -4.37 21.63
N SER A 126 21.00 -4.26 21.15
CA SER A 126 22.21 -4.56 21.92
C SER A 126 23.35 -3.60 21.57
N MET A 127 24.48 -3.77 22.25
CA MET A 127 25.74 -3.14 21.88
C MET A 127 26.78 -4.22 21.61
N ASP A 128 27.62 -4.01 20.60
CA ASP A 128 28.78 -4.83 20.36
C ASP A 128 29.96 -4.44 21.28
N PRO A 129 31.03 -5.25 21.34
CA PRO A 129 32.22 -4.93 22.14
C PRO A 129 32.96 -3.65 21.74
N ASP A 130 32.76 -3.17 20.51
CA ASP A 130 33.38 -1.96 19.97
C ASP A 130 32.55 -0.69 20.26
N GLY A 131 31.38 -0.85 20.90
CA GLY A 131 30.48 0.24 21.28
C GLY A 131 29.49 0.65 20.19
N HIS A 132 29.31 -0.15 19.13
CA HIS A 132 28.27 0.09 18.15
C HIS A 132 26.92 -0.42 18.65
N ILE A 133 25.86 0.28 18.28
CA ILE A 133 24.48 -0.16 18.52
C ILE A 133 24.16 -1.23 17.49
N VAL A 134 23.70 -2.39 17.94
CA VAL A 134 23.31 -3.51 17.08
C VAL A 134 21.80 -3.70 17.13
N LEU A 135 21.20 -3.78 15.96
CA LEU A 135 19.76 -3.92 15.75
C LEU A 135 19.52 -5.19 14.95
N ASP A 136 18.90 -6.19 15.58
CA ASP A 136 18.43 -7.38 14.87
C ASP A 136 16.93 -7.25 14.65
N ILE A 137 16.52 -7.22 13.39
CA ILE A 137 15.16 -6.88 12.97
C ILE A 137 14.66 -8.02 12.09
N GLU A 138 13.49 -8.58 12.42
CA GLU A 138 12.80 -9.56 11.58
C GLU A 138 11.63 -8.84 10.91
N LEU A 139 11.62 -8.88 9.58
CA LEU A 139 10.63 -8.19 8.75
C LEU A 139 9.72 -9.20 8.06
N ASP A 140 8.42 -8.98 8.15
CA ASP A 140 7.43 -9.79 7.43
C ASP A 140 7.43 -9.49 5.92
N ILE A 141 7.85 -8.28 5.54
CA ILE A 141 7.98 -7.81 4.14
C ILE A 141 9.22 -6.91 3.99
N SER A 142 9.77 -6.83 2.77
CA SER A 142 10.88 -5.91 2.48
C SER A 142 10.42 -4.46 2.64
N SER A 143 11.19 -3.64 3.37
CA SER A 143 10.72 -2.33 3.82
C SER A 143 11.86 -1.34 3.99
N ARG A 144 11.51 -0.04 3.96
CA ARG A 144 12.44 1.05 4.29
C ARG A 144 12.27 1.44 5.75
N ILE A 145 13.31 1.22 6.54
CA ILE A 145 13.34 1.50 7.97
C ILE A 145 14.21 2.73 8.25
N GLN A 146 13.61 3.74 8.87
CA GLN A 146 14.33 4.87 9.48
C GLN A 146 14.72 4.50 10.90
N VAL A 147 16.00 4.61 11.22
CA VAL A 147 16.52 4.47 12.57
C VAL A 147 16.84 5.85 13.12
N SER A 148 16.31 6.17 14.30
CA SER A 148 16.57 7.42 15.00
C SER A 148 17.07 7.18 16.41
N ILE A 149 18.06 7.96 16.85
CA ILE A 149 18.55 7.96 18.24
C ILE A 149 18.13 9.27 18.88
N VAL A 150 17.45 9.17 20.01
CA VAL A 150 16.83 10.29 20.70
C VAL A 150 17.39 10.37 22.12
N ASP A 151 17.75 11.56 22.57
CA ASP A 151 18.17 11.78 23.95
C ASP A 151 16.98 11.82 24.92
N ILE A 152 17.25 11.92 26.23
CA ILE A 152 16.21 11.97 27.27
C ILE A 152 15.33 13.22 27.22
N THR A 153 15.73 14.25 26.47
CA THR A 153 14.93 15.47 26.27
C THR A 153 13.95 15.32 25.11
N GLY A 154 14.08 14.25 24.31
CA GLY A 154 13.31 14.02 23.10
C GLY A 154 13.97 14.57 21.84
N ALA A 155 15.23 15.05 21.91
CA ALA A 155 15.93 15.55 20.73
C ALA A 155 16.53 14.40 19.92
N ILE A 156 16.28 14.41 18.61
CA ILE A 156 16.90 13.46 17.66
C ILE A 156 18.37 13.86 17.49
N ILE A 157 19.28 12.97 17.85
CA ILE A 157 20.73 13.16 17.76
C ILE A 157 21.32 12.50 16.52
N TYR A 158 20.68 11.43 16.04
CA TYR A 158 21.13 10.66 14.89
C TYR A 158 19.95 10.11 14.11
N THR A 159 20.07 10.06 12.78
CA THR A 159 19.09 9.38 11.93
C THR A 159 19.75 8.77 10.69
N GLU A 160 19.29 7.59 10.30
CA GLU A 160 19.68 6.90 9.06
C GLU A 160 18.50 6.15 8.47
N LEU A 161 18.53 5.93 7.16
CA LEU A 161 17.50 5.23 6.43
C LEU A 161 18.09 4.03 5.70
N HIS A 162 17.46 2.86 5.87
CA HIS A 162 17.94 1.58 5.36
C HIS A 162 16.83 0.89 4.58
N SER A 163 17.17 0.32 3.42
CA SER A 163 16.27 -0.61 2.72
C SER A 163 16.64 -2.02 3.14
N MET A 164 15.68 -2.77 3.67
CA MET A 164 15.90 -4.10 4.25
C MET A 164 14.97 -5.10 3.59
N ASP A 165 15.50 -6.30 3.35
CA ASP A 165 14.74 -7.38 2.72
C ASP A 165 13.87 -8.12 3.74
N GLN A 166 12.81 -8.79 3.28
CA GLN A 166 12.02 -9.70 4.09
C GLN A 166 12.90 -10.71 4.85
N GLY A 167 12.56 -10.97 6.11
CA GLY A 167 13.27 -11.88 7.00
C GLY A 167 14.23 -11.16 7.96
N ARG A 168 15.27 -11.88 8.38
CA ARG A 168 16.19 -11.39 9.43
C ARG A 168 17.28 -10.48 8.85
N ASN A 169 17.36 -9.29 9.40
CA ASN A 169 18.36 -8.27 9.11
C ASN A 169 19.12 -7.92 10.39
N SER A 170 20.40 -7.58 10.25
CA SER A 170 21.23 -7.12 11.37
C SER A 170 21.97 -5.86 10.93
N LEU A 171 21.81 -4.78 11.70
CA LEU A 171 22.41 -3.48 11.44
C LEU A 171 23.34 -3.07 12.59
N GLN A 172 24.53 -2.58 12.23
CA GLN A 172 25.47 -1.99 13.18
C GLN A 172 25.55 -0.49 12.94
N ILE A 173 25.21 0.30 13.97
CA ILE A 173 25.21 1.75 13.91
C ILE A 173 26.33 2.30 14.79
N LYS A 174 27.23 3.03 14.14
CA LYS A 174 28.24 3.85 14.82
C LYS A 174 27.72 5.26 15.03
N ALA A 175 26.87 5.41 16.04
CA ALA A 175 26.29 6.70 16.38
C ALA A 175 27.32 7.62 17.05
N PRO A 176 27.39 8.92 16.67
CA PRO A 176 28.29 9.90 17.29
C PRO A 176 27.70 10.42 18.62
N VAL A 177 27.41 9.51 19.54
CA VAL A 177 26.79 9.81 20.84
C VAL A 177 27.74 9.48 21.98
N GLY A 178 27.64 10.22 23.08
CA GLY A 178 28.45 9.97 24.28
C GLY A 178 27.81 8.94 25.22
N THR A 179 28.48 8.67 26.34
CA THR A 179 27.90 7.89 27.45
C THR A 179 26.60 8.53 27.94
N GLY A 180 25.52 7.75 28.03
CA GLY A 180 24.22 8.28 28.42
C GLY A 180 23.07 7.31 28.21
N LEU A 181 21.86 7.77 28.58
CA LEU A 181 20.61 7.07 28.29
C LEU A 181 20.01 7.63 26.99
N TYR A 182 19.64 6.75 26.08
CA TYR A 182 19.03 7.09 24.80
C TYR A 182 17.82 6.22 24.51
N LEU A 183 16.99 6.68 23.59
CA LEU A 183 15.97 5.87 22.93
C LEU A 183 16.43 5.60 21.50
N VAL A 184 16.28 4.37 21.05
CA VAL A 184 16.42 3.99 19.65
C VAL A 184 15.01 3.73 19.12
N SER A 185 14.66 4.44 18.06
CA SER A 185 13.38 4.37 17.39
C SER A 185 13.56 3.81 15.99
N LEU A 186 12.74 2.82 15.64
CA LEU A 186 12.59 2.28 14.29
C LEU A 186 11.23 2.75 13.77
N GLU A 187 11.23 3.31 12.57
CA GLU A 187 10.04 3.83 11.91
C GLU A 187 10.00 3.35 10.47
N ASN A 188 8.86 2.81 10.05
CA ASN A 188 8.53 2.59 8.64
C ASN A 188 7.31 3.44 8.29
N THR A 189 6.73 3.24 7.11
CA THR A 189 5.56 4.02 6.64
C THR A 189 4.29 3.82 7.47
N VAL A 190 4.23 2.77 8.29
CA VAL A 190 3.00 2.28 8.92
C VAL A 190 3.10 2.15 10.45
N SER A 191 4.30 2.02 11.00
CA SER A 191 4.55 1.75 12.41
C SER A 191 5.82 2.42 12.93
N THR A 192 5.82 2.66 14.23
CA THR A 192 6.99 3.12 14.96
C THR A 192 7.17 2.27 16.21
N SER A 193 8.40 1.87 16.48
CA SER A 193 8.77 1.07 17.65
C SER A 193 10.00 1.63 18.32
N THR A 194 10.01 1.72 19.65
CA THR A 194 11.07 2.40 20.39
C THR A 194 11.54 1.57 21.57
N LYS A 195 12.87 1.47 21.74
CA LYS A 195 13.50 0.82 22.90
C LYS A 195 14.55 1.71 23.52
N LYS A 196 14.72 1.59 24.84
CA LYS A 196 15.77 2.32 25.58
C LYS A 196 17.10 1.59 25.50
N ILE A 197 18.19 2.36 25.47
CA ILE A 197 19.56 1.86 25.56
C ILE A 197 20.40 2.75 26.48
N VAL A 198 21.32 2.14 27.21
CA VAL A 198 22.34 2.86 27.97
C VAL A 198 23.67 2.63 27.28
N ILE A 199 24.31 3.71 26.86
CA ILE A 199 25.63 3.72 26.24
C ILE A 199 26.63 4.05 27.35
N GLY A 200 27.61 3.16 27.54
CA GLY A 200 28.62 3.20 28.61
C GLY A 200 29.91 3.85 28.16
#